data_AF-A0A1M6MSJ7-F1
#
_entry.id   AF-A0A1M6MSJ7-F1
#
_cell.length_a   1.000
_cell.length_b   1.000
_cell.length_c   1.000
_cell.angle_alpha   90.00
_cell.angle_beta   90.00
_cell.angle_gamma   90.00
#
_symmetry.space_group_name_H-M   'P 1'
#
loop_
_entity.id
_entity.type
_entity.pdbx_description
1 polymer ?
#
loop_
_entity_poly.entity_id
_entity_poly.type
_entity_poly.pdbx_seq_one_letter_code
_entity_poly.pdbx_strand_id
1 'polypeptide(L)' 'MRQLFDDKAGSYDSWYQTAAGRFVDRVEKEAILAYLEPRPGMSVLDIGCGTGNYWGLSGL' A
#
# COMPACT_ATOMS: atom_id res chain seq x y z
N MET A 1 -19.37 -11.64 -12.64
CA MET A 1 -18.48 -12.57 -11.90
C MET A 1 -17.87 -11.75 -10.78
N ARG A 2 -18.03 -12.17 -9.51
CA ARG A 2 -17.49 -11.44 -8.36
C ARG A 2 -16.01 -11.79 -8.21
N GLN A 3 -15.16 -10.78 -8.04
CA GLN A 3 -13.72 -10.95 -7.84
C GLN A 3 -13.46 -11.33 -6.37
N LEU A 4 -12.36 -12.06 -6.10
CA LEU A 4 -12.01 -12.58 -4.78
C LEU A 4 -11.96 -11.50 -3.67
N PHE A 5 -11.64 -10.26 -4.04
CA PHE A 5 -11.42 -9.16 -3.09
C PHE A 5 -12.61 -8.22 -2.90
N ASP A 6 -13.70 -8.38 -3.65
CA ASP A 6 -14.85 -7.46 -3.65
C ASP A 6 -15.48 -7.32 -2.26
N ASP A 7 -15.56 -8.42 -1.51
CA ASP A 7 -16.13 -8.48 -0.16
C ASP A 7 -15.22 -7.82 0.88
N LYS A 8 -13.91 -7.79 0.62
CA LYS A 8 -12.92 -7.37 1.61
C LYS A 8 -12.50 -5.92 1.46
N ALA A 9 -12.58 -5.37 0.24
CA ALA A 9 -12.15 -4.02 -0.09
C ALA A 9 -12.58 -2.96 0.94
N GLY A 10 -13.86 -2.94 1.33
CA GLY A 10 -14.40 -1.91 2.24
C GLY A 10 -13.87 -1.94 3.67
N SER A 11 -13.20 -3.02 4.10
CA SER A 11 -12.64 -3.17 5.45
C SER A 11 -11.13 -3.41 5.45
N TYR A 12 -10.51 -3.43 4.28
CA TYR A 12 -9.10 -3.79 4.12
C TYR A 12 -8.19 -2.82 4.90
N ASP A 13 -8.39 -1.52 4.68
CA ASP A 13 -7.55 -0.47 5.28
C ASP A 13 -7.71 -0.35 6.80
N SER A 14 -8.80 -0.88 7.37
CA SER A 14 -9.04 -0.84 8.81
C SER A 14 -7.98 -1.61 9.60
N TRP A 15 -7.36 -2.64 9.01
CA TRP A 15 -6.28 -3.39 9.66
C TRP A 15 -5.06 -2.50 9.93
N TYR A 16 -4.71 -1.65 8.97
CA TYR A 16 -3.60 -0.69 9.09
C TYR A 16 -3.86 0.40 10.14
N GLN A 17 -5.09 0.54 10.65
CA GLN A 17 -5.42 1.42 11.77
C GLN A 17 -5.18 0.78 13.15
N THR A 18 -4.78 -0.48 13.22
CA THR A 18 -4.37 -1.13 14.48
C THR A 18 -2.91 -0.83 14.80
N ALA A 19 -2.50 -0.98 16.06
CA ALA A 19 -1.09 -0.77 16.45
C ALA A 19 -0.13 -1.71 15.71
N ALA A 20 -0.51 -2.99 15.58
CA ALA A 20 0.27 -3.98 14.83
C ALA A 20 0.27 -3.67 13.32
N GLY A 21 -0.89 -3.36 12.73
CA GLY A 21 -1.00 -3.03 11.32
C GLY A 21 -0.17 -1.81 10.92
N ARG A 22 -0.18 -0.74 11.73
CA ARG A 22 0.72 0.42 11.51
C ARG A 22 2.20 0.06 11.55
N PHE A 23 2.59 -0.82 12.47
CA PHE A 23 3.97 -1.25 12.56
C PHE A 23 4.40 -2.04 11.31
N VAL A 24 3.56 -2.98 10.87
CA VAL A 24 3.82 -3.77 9.66
C VAL A 24 3.85 -2.88 8.43
N ASP A 25 2.87 -1.99 8.25
CA ASP A 25 2.81 -1.05 7.12
C ASP A 25 4.09 -0.24 6.96
N ARG A 26 4.58 0.31 8.07
CA ARG A 26 5.81 1.10 8.08
C ARG A 26 7.02 0.27 7.69
N VAL A 27 7.18 -0.93 8.25
CA VAL A 27 8.32 -1.81 7.94
C VAL A 27 8.30 -2.25 6.48
N GLU A 28 7.13 -2.61 5.94
CA GLU A 28 6.97 -3.01 4.54
C GLU A 28 7.28 -1.85 3.58
N LYS A 29 6.72 -0.66 3.84
CA LYS A 29 6.96 0.53 3.01
C LYS A 29 8.41 0.99 3.06
N GLU A 30 9.04 1.01 4.24
CA GLU A 30 10.47 1.34 4.38
C GLU A 30 11.34 0.40 3.54
N ALA A 31 11.08 -0.91 3.58
CA ALA A 31 11.84 -1.90 2.80
C ALA A 31 11.65 -1.72 1.29
N ILE A 32 10.42 -1.48 0.83
CA ILE A 32 10.11 -1.26 -0.60
C ILE A 32 10.76 0.02 -1.10
N LEU A 33 10.68 1.13 -0.36
CA LEU A 33 11.27 2.40 -0.74
C LEU A 33 12.81 2.33 -0.77
N ALA A 34 13.41 1.63 0.19
CA ALA A 34 14.85 1.40 0.20
C ALA A 34 15.34 0.56 -0.99
N TYR A 35 14.51 -0.37 -1.48
CA TYR A 35 14.85 -1.17 -2.66
C TYR A 35 14.62 -0.42 -3.98
N LEU A 36 13.49 0.28 -4.10
CA LEU A 36 13.09 0.94 -5.35
C LEU A 36 13.83 2.26 -5.60
N GLU A 37 14.29 2.93 -4.53
CA GLU A 37 14.96 4.23 -4.58
C GLU A 37 14.28 5.22 -5.55
N PRO A 38 12.97 5.50 -5.41
CA PRO A 38 12.25 6.34 -6.35
C PRO A 38 12.80 7.77 -6.35
N ARG A 39 12.97 8.35 -7.53
CA ARG A 39 13.50 9.71 -7.71
C ARG A 39 12.50 10.62 -8.43
N PRO A 40 12.56 11.94 -8.19
CA PRO A 40 11.75 12.90 -8.93
C PRO A 40 11.87 12.69 -10.45
N GLY A 41 10.72 12.70 -11.14
CA GLY A 41 10.65 12.46 -12.58
C GLY A 41 10.57 11.00 -13.00
N MET A 42 10.68 10.04 -12.07
CA MET A 42 10.42 8.62 -12.37
C MET A 42 8.92 8.33 -12.43
N SER A 43 8.52 7.47 -13.36
CA SER A 43 7.17 6.91 -13.42
C SER A 43 7.13 5.56 -12.71
N VAL A 44 6.14 5.33 -11.86
CA VAL A 44 5.96 4.07 -11.13
C VAL A 44 4.60 3.46 -11.47
N LEU A 45 4.58 2.14 -11.69
CA LEU A 45 3.37 1.36 -11.92
C LEU A 45 3.18 0.38 -10.76
N ASP A 46 2.09 0.55 -10.01
CA ASP A 46 1.68 -0.36 -8.94
C ASP A 46 0.60 -1.33 -9.47
N ILE A 47 1.02 -2.55 -9.80
CA ILE A 47 0.14 -3.57 -10.39
C ILE A 47 -0.58 -4.32 -9.27
N GLY A 48 -1.91 -4.31 -9.32
CA GLY A 48 -2.71 -4.89 -8.23
C GLY A 48 -2.73 -4.01 -6.99
N CYS A 49 -2.64 -2.69 -7.18
CA CYS A 49 -2.58 -1.68 -6.12
C CYS A 49 -3.73 -1.74 -5.08
N GLY A 50 -4.82 -2.44 -5.39
CA GLY A 50 -5.94 -2.65 -4.47
C GLY A 50 -6.54 -1.32 -4.03
N THR A 51 -6.56 -1.05 -2.71
CA THR A 51 -7.00 0.23 -2.13
C THR A 51 -5.98 1.36 -2.29
N GLY A 52 -4.81 1.09 -2.86
CA GLY A 52 -3.76 2.06 -3.08
C GLY A 52 -2.83 2.27 -1.89
N ASN A 53 -2.78 1.37 -0.89
CA ASN A 53 -2.03 1.61 0.35
C ASN A 53 -0.55 1.99 0.16
N TYR A 54 0.12 1.54 -0.90
CA TYR A 54 1.54 1.83 -1.14
C TYR A 54 1.81 3.20 -1.76
N TRP A 55 0.92 3.71 -2.64
CA TRP A 55 1.12 5.00 -3.34
C TRP A 55 -0.01 6.02 -3.22
N GLY A 56 -1.23 5.57 -2.92
CA GLY A 56 -2.39 6.39 -2.65
C GLY A 56 -2.46 6.76 -1.17
N LEU A 57 -1.61 7.70 -0.76
CA LEU A 57 -1.67 8.59 0.41
C LEU A 57 -0.25 9.17 0.54
N SER A 58 0.03 10.13 -0.33
CA SER A 58 1.22 10.98 -0.40
C SER A 58 1.86 11.26 0.97
N GLY A 59 2.83 10.43 1.32
CA GLY A 59 3.94 10.77 2.21
C GLY A 59 5.22 11.13 1.43
N LEU A 60 5.12 11.20 0.10
CA LEU A 60 5.97 11.97 -0.79
C LEU A 60 5.21 13.23 -1.23
#